data_AF-B4WTR6-F1
#
_entry.id   AF-B4WTR6-F1
#
_cell.length_a   1.000
_cell.length_b   1.000
_cell.length_c   1.000
_cell.angle_alpha   90.00
_cell.angle_beta   90.00
_cell.angle_gamma   90.00
#
_symmetry.space_group_name_H-M   'P 1'
#
loop_
_entity.id
_entity.type
_entity.pdbx_description
1 polymer ?
#
loop_
_entity_poly.entity_id
_entity_poly.type
_entity_poly.pdbx_seq_one_letter_code
_entity_poly.pdbx_strand_id
1 'polypeptide(L)'
;MREATKLSAQQWQKVSQRASHFHDKVTCRALKHGSQNFFVTLFAIAAELIAEDADKFYNRAQEVFEEIEAFGQEPRLDNDWLAEVTGEKDTFYFSTDSLVTQVDPLPRSARKRRLSTPNEDEVVLAVEDAIQSAEAAITVAHTENSRDWIQRITTVLCEQTQNQAMTFALLLESTQLAPIELWLGLLLGHDRWLLQQECFYGEVSVRLRTP
;
A
#
# COMPACT_ATOMS: atom_id res chain seq x y z
N MET A 1 33.26 13.89 1.66
CA MET A 1 32.01 13.18 1.29
C MET A 1 32.27 11.70 1.49
N ARG A 2 31.63 11.06 2.49
CA ARG A 2 31.71 9.61 2.70
C ARG A 2 30.34 9.06 2.34
N GLU A 3 30.28 8.26 1.29
CA GLU A 3 29.05 7.59 0.85
C GLU A 3 28.54 6.71 1.99
N ALA A 4 27.31 6.97 2.43
CA ALA A 4 26.63 6.16 3.42
C ALA A 4 26.33 4.79 2.80
N THR A 5 27.17 3.80 3.09
CA THR A 5 26.86 2.40 2.81
C THR A 5 25.61 2.01 3.62
N LYS A 6 24.50 1.76 2.92
CA LYS A 6 23.15 1.48 3.47
C LYS A 6 23.05 0.20 4.32
N LEU A 7 24.17 -0.46 4.61
CA LEU A 7 24.22 -1.76 5.28
C LEU A 7 24.97 -1.62 6.59
N SER A 8 24.39 -2.15 7.67
CA SER A 8 25.03 -2.22 8.98
C SER A 8 26.28 -3.11 8.93
N ALA A 9 27.20 -2.93 9.88
CA ALA A 9 28.43 -3.74 9.93
C ALA A 9 28.16 -5.26 9.98
N GLN A 10 27.08 -5.67 10.66
CA GLN A 10 26.64 -7.06 10.72
C GLN A 10 26.09 -7.56 9.38
N GLN A 11 25.35 -6.71 8.66
CA GLN A 11 24.86 -7.03 7.32
C GLN A 11 26.00 -7.20 6.32
N TRP A 12 27.03 -6.33 6.40
CA TRP A 12 28.25 -6.47 5.60
C TRP A 12 28.97 -7.78 5.84
N GLN A 13 29.12 -8.19 7.09
CA GLN A 13 29.76 -9.46 7.42
C GLN A 13 28.99 -10.66 6.85
N LYS A 14 27.65 -10.62 6.93
CA LYS A 14 26.77 -11.66 6.37
C LYS A 14 26.83 -11.71 4.84
N VAL A 15 26.86 -10.57 4.17
CA VAL A 15 27.01 -10.48 2.71
C VAL A 15 28.38 -10.98 2.27
N SER A 16 29.45 -10.60 2.99
CA SER A 16 30.81 -11.06 2.71
C SER A 16 30.94 -12.58 2.85
N GLN A 17 30.40 -13.17 3.91
CA GLN A 17 30.40 -14.62 4.10
C GLN A 17 29.64 -15.35 2.99
N ARG A 18 28.49 -14.81 2.57
CA ARG A 18 27.72 -15.35 1.44
C ARG A 18 28.49 -15.27 0.13
N ALA A 19 29.14 -14.16 -0.14
CA ALA A 19 29.96 -13.97 -1.34
C ALA A 19 31.14 -14.97 -1.38
N SER A 20 31.84 -15.16 -0.25
CA SER A 20 32.92 -16.15 -0.15
C SER A 20 32.41 -17.58 -0.39
N HIS A 21 31.29 -17.96 0.24
CA HIS A 21 30.69 -19.27 0.03
C HIS A 21 30.24 -19.51 -1.43
N PHE A 22 29.67 -18.48 -2.08
CA PHE A 22 29.31 -18.55 -3.49
C PHE A 22 30.54 -18.73 -4.38
N HIS A 23 31.60 -17.94 -4.14
CA HIS A 23 32.87 -18.06 -4.84
C HIS A 23 33.47 -19.47 -4.73
N ASP A 24 33.49 -20.04 -3.52
CA ASP A 24 34.04 -21.38 -3.28
C ASP A 24 33.20 -22.45 -3.99
N LYS A 25 31.88 -22.29 -4.00
CA LYS A 25 30.95 -23.22 -4.69
C LYS A 25 31.16 -23.21 -6.20
N VAL A 26 31.30 -22.02 -6.80
CA VAL A 26 31.56 -21.85 -8.24
C VAL A 26 32.93 -22.43 -8.59
N THR A 27 33.96 -22.07 -7.83
CA THR A 27 35.35 -22.52 -8.04
C THR A 27 35.47 -24.04 -7.94
N CYS A 28 34.88 -24.65 -6.91
CA CYS A 28 34.88 -26.11 -6.73
C CYS A 28 34.15 -26.84 -7.87
N ARG A 29 33.06 -26.28 -8.41
CA ARG A 29 32.37 -26.87 -9.57
C ARG A 29 33.19 -26.70 -10.84
N ALA A 30 33.78 -25.53 -11.07
CA ALA A 30 34.62 -25.27 -12.23
C ALA A 30 35.86 -26.18 -12.27
N LEU A 31 36.50 -26.42 -11.12
CA LEU A 31 37.65 -27.33 -11.00
C LEU A 31 37.31 -28.79 -11.35
N LYS A 32 36.06 -29.23 -11.13
CA LYS A 32 35.62 -30.59 -11.51
C LYS A 32 35.51 -30.80 -13.02
N HIS A 33 35.38 -29.73 -13.81
CA HIS A 33 35.28 -29.78 -15.27
C HIS A 33 36.63 -29.74 -15.99
N GLY A 34 37.74 -29.67 -15.25
CA GLY A 34 39.10 -29.64 -15.80
C GLY A 34 39.64 -28.23 -16.04
N SER A 35 40.96 -28.13 -16.23
CA SER A 35 41.69 -26.85 -16.32
C SER A 35 41.61 -26.18 -17.70
N GLN A 36 41.21 -26.91 -18.74
CA GLN A 36 41.01 -26.32 -20.06
C GLN A 36 39.73 -25.48 -20.05
N ASN A 37 39.86 -24.20 -20.39
CA ASN A 37 38.78 -23.21 -20.38
C ASN A 37 38.15 -22.93 -19.00
N PHE A 38 38.93 -23.06 -17.92
CA PHE A 38 38.49 -22.86 -16.54
C PHE A 38 37.62 -21.60 -16.34
N PHE A 39 38.05 -20.45 -16.85
CA PHE A 39 37.30 -19.19 -16.68
C PHE A 39 35.96 -19.18 -17.43
N VAL A 40 35.90 -19.75 -18.63
CA VAL A 40 34.64 -19.85 -19.40
C VAL A 40 33.64 -20.73 -18.66
N THR A 41 34.11 -21.88 -18.16
CA THR A 41 33.31 -22.81 -17.36
C THR A 41 32.89 -22.18 -16.03
N LEU A 42 33.77 -21.40 -15.39
CA LEU A 42 33.50 -20.68 -14.16
C LEU A 42 32.39 -19.64 -14.35
N PHE A 43 32.45 -18.83 -15.41
CA PHE A 43 31.40 -17.86 -15.72
C PHE A 43 30.07 -18.52 -16.10
N ALA A 44 30.11 -19.63 -16.84
CA ALA A 44 28.91 -20.39 -17.17
C ALA A 44 28.22 -20.95 -15.91
N ILE A 45 29.00 -21.56 -15.00
CA ILE A 45 28.49 -22.09 -13.73
C ILE A 45 27.98 -20.96 -12.82
N ALA A 46 28.67 -19.82 -12.78
CA ALA A 46 28.21 -18.67 -12.02
C ALA A 46 26.88 -18.13 -12.55
N ALA A 47 26.74 -18.01 -13.88
CA ALA A 47 25.51 -17.56 -14.52
C ALA A 47 24.34 -18.53 -14.25
N GLU A 48 24.58 -19.84 -14.36
CA GLU A 48 23.59 -20.87 -14.04
C GLU A 48 23.14 -20.77 -12.58
N LEU A 49 24.07 -20.65 -11.64
CA LEU A 49 23.74 -20.54 -10.21
C LEU A 49 23.00 -19.24 -9.87
N ILE A 50 23.31 -18.13 -10.53
CA ILE A 50 22.59 -16.86 -10.37
C ILE A 50 21.17 -16.98 -10.94
N ALA A 51 21.02 -17.61 -12.10
CA ALA A 51 19.71 -17.85 -12.71
C ALA A 51 18.84 -18.73 -11.79
N GLU A 52 19.38 -19.83 -11.25
CA GLU A 52 18.67 -20.67 -10.28
C GLU A 52 18.22 -19.90 -9.03
N ASP A 53 19.05 -18.98 -8.53
CA ASP A 53 18.73 -18.17 -7.35
C ASP A 53 17.64 -17.13 -7.65
N ALA A 54 17.70 -16.52 -8.84
CA ALA A 54 16.68 -15.61 -9.33
C ALA A 54 15.33 -16.32 -9.54
N ASP A 55 15.33 -17.52 -10.11
CA ASP A 55 14.12 -18.33 -10.30
C ASP A 55 13.51 -18.73 -8.95
N LYS A 56 14.34 -19.12 -7.97
CA LYS A 56 13.86 -19.39 -6.60
C LYS A 56 13.26 -18.17 -5.93
N PHE A 57 13.90 -17.01 -6.09
CA PHE A 57 13.36 -15.76 -5.58
C PHE A 57 12.02 -15.42 -6.24
N TYR A 58 11.92 -15.58 -7.56
CA TYR A 58 10.67 -15.35 -8.29
C TYR A 58 9.56 -16.28 -7.81
N ASN A 59 9.82 -17.58 -7.71
CA ASN A 59 8.83 -18.54 -7.22
C ASN A 59 8.41 -18.23 -5.79
N ARG A 60 9.36 -17.88 -4.92
CA ARG A 60 9.04 -17.50 -3.53
C ARG A 60 8.22 -16.22 -3.45
N ALA A 61 8.54 -15.23 -4.28
CA ALA A 61 7.77 -14.00 -4.36
C ALA A 61 6.33 -14.30 -4.84
N GLN A 62 6.19 -15.16 -5.85
CA GLN A 62 4.89 -15.58 -6.36
C GLN A 62 4.09 -16.33 -5.28
N GLU A 63 4.68 -17.28 -4.56
CA GLU A 63 4.03 -17.95 -3.42
C GLU A 63 3.55 -16.95 -2.37
N VAL A 64 4.38 -15.95 -2.04
CA VAL A 64 4.01 -14.91 -1.07
C VAL A 64 2.89 -14.03 -1.61
N PHE A 65 2.88 -13.70 -2.89
CA PHE A 65 1.77 -12.95 -3.50
C PHE A 65 0.49 -13.77 -3.54
N GLU A 66 0.56 -15.07 -3.85
CA GLU A 66 -0.58 -15.99 -3.81
C GLU A 66 -1.09 -16.18 -2.37
N GLU A 67 -0.20 -16.21 -1.38
CA GLU A 67 -0.56 -16.24 0.05
C GLU A 67 -1.23 -14.93 0.47
N ILE A 68 -0.71 -13.78 0.03
CA ILE A 68 -1.34 -12.47 0.25
C ILE A 68 -2.67 -12.37 -0.50
N GLU A 69 -2.84 -12.98 -1.67
CA GLU A 69 -4.11 -12.95 -2.39
C GLU A 69 -5.14 -13.90 -1.75
N ALA A 70 -4.69 -15.06 -1.27
CA ALA A 70 -5.55 -16.06 -0.64
C ALA A 70 -5.94 -15.73 0.80
N PHE A 71 -5.06 -15.07 1.56
CA PHE A 71 -5.26 -14.73 2.98
C PHE A 71 -5.30 -13.22 3.24
N GLY A 72 -4.93 -12.39 2.27
CA GLY A 72 -5.11 -10.95 2.34
C GLY A 72 -6.58 -10.64 2.18
N GLN A 73 -7.28 -10.63 3.31
CA GLN A 73 -8.40 -9.73 3.44
C GLN A 73 -7.89 -8.32 3.10
N GLU A 74 -8.59 -7.61 2.21
CA GLU A 74 -8.41 -6.15 2.13
C GLU A 74 -8.45 -5.62 3.56
N PRO A 75 -7.41 -4.89 4.01
CA PRO A 75 -7.38 -4.38 5.36
C PRO A 75 -8.64 -3.54 5.56
N ARG A 76 -9.52 -4.01 6.45
CA ARG A 76 -10.59 -3.17 6.96
C ARG A 76 -9.90 -2.00 7.64
N LEU A 77 -10.08 -0.81 7.11
CA LEU A 77 -9.64 0.43 7.75
C LEU A 77 -10.53 0.66 8.98
N ASP A 78 -10.33 -0.14 10.01
CA ASP A 78 -10.90 0.09 11.34
C ASP A 78 -9.92 0.88 12.21
N ASN A 79 -10.43 1.37 13.34
CA ASN A 79 -9.63 2.17 14.27
C ASN A 79 -8.42 1.41 14.82
N ASP A 80 -8.47 0.08 14.83
CA ASP A 80 -7.43 -0.79 15.37
C ASP A 80 -6.28 -0.94 14.37
N TRP A 81 -6.56 -1.02 13.06
CA TRP A 81 -5.54 -1.04 12.00
C TRP A 81 -4.67 0.23 12.01
N LEU A 82 -5.29 1.40 12.17
CA LEU A 82 -4.55 2.66 12.26
C LEU A 82 -3.69 2.72 13.53
N ALA A 83 -4.18 2.23 14.67
CA ALA A 83 -3.39 2.18 15.90
C ALA A 83 -2.17 1.24 15.80
N GLU A 84 -2.26 0.18 15.00
CA GLU A 84 -1.16 -0.75 14.74
C GLU A 84 -0.12 -0.17 13.75
N VAL A 85 -0.58 0.57 12.74
CA VAL A 85 0.29 1.20 11.73
C VAL A 85 0.92 2.48 12.23
N THR A 86 0.17 3.32 12.95
CA THR A 86 0.68 4.51 13.63
C THR A 86 1.01 4.14 15.07
N GLY A 87 1.99 3.25 15.26
CA GLY A 87 2.57 3.07 16.59
C GLY A 87 2.92 4.45 17.16
N GLU A 88 2.63 4.68 18.44
CA GLU A 88 2.79 5.95 19.20
C GLU A 88 4.15 6.66 19.05
N LYS A 89 5.11 6.06 18.34
CA LYS A 89 6.48 6.52 18.16
C LYS A 89 6.90 6.74 16.70
N ASP A 90 6.12 6.32 15.71
CA ASP A 90 6.50 6.45 14.30
C ASP A 90 5.90 7.71 13.68
N THR A 91 6.76 8.73 13.55
CA THR A 91 6.44 9.96 12.83
C THR A 91 6.54 9.67 11.33
N PHE A 92 5.40 9.35 10.70
CA PHE A 92 5.35 9.15 9.26
C PHE A 92 5.51 10.50 8.52
N TYR A 93 6.62 10.64 7.80
CA TYR A 93 6.80 11.71 6.84
C TYR A 93 6.09 11.34 5.54
N PHE A 94 4.84 11.76 5.39
CA PHE A 94 4.09 11.60 4.14
C PHE A 94 4.48 12.74 3.19
N SER A 95 5.44 12.50 2.29
CA SER A 95 5.71 13.45 1.22
C SER A 95 4.67 13.32 0.12
N THR A 96 3.94 14.41 -0.15
CA THR A 96 2.99 14.51 -1.25
C THR A 96 3.67 14.59 -2.63
N ASP A 97 5.01 14.68 -2.68
CA ASP A 97 5.77 14.73 -3.94
C ASP A 97 5.57 13.46 -4.80
N SER A 98 5.31 12.30 -4.19
CA SER A 98 5.00 11.06 -4.92
C SER A 98 3.67 11.08 -5.65
N LEU A 99 2.72 11.94 -5.25
CA LEU A 99 1.41 12.07 -5.92
C LEU A 99 1.50 12.97 -7.17
N VAL A 100 2.54 13.80 -7.27
CA VAL A 100 2.72 14.78 -8.36
C VAL A 100 3.63 14.22 -9.46
N THR A 101 4.47 13.24 -9.13
CA THR A 101 5.40 12.66 -10.10
C THR A 101 4.72 11.53 -10.87
N GLN A 102 4.29 11.78 -12.12
CA GLN A 102 3.89 10.70 -13.02
C GLN A 102 5.06 9.72 -13.15
N VAL A 103 4.93 8.55 -12.55
CA VAL A 103 5.89 7.45 -12.70
C VAL A 103 5.84 7.01 -14.16
N ASP A 104 6.97 7.04 -14.86
CA ASP A 104 7.06 6.57 -16.23
C ASP A 104 6.47 5.16 -16.34
N PRO A 105 5.55 4.90 -17.29
CA PRO A 105 4.96 3.59 -17.44
C PRO A 105 6.05 2.57 -17.78
N LEU A 106 6.21 1.58 -16.91
CA LEU A 106 7.15 0.47 -17.13
C LEU A 106 6.93 -0.16 -18.51
N PRO A 107 7.99 -0.53 -19.24
CA PRO A 107 7.87 -1.13 -20.56
C PRO A 107 7.04 -2.41 -20.48
N ARG A 108 5.81 -2.36 -21.01
CA ARG A 108 4.93 -3.52 -21.15
C ARG A 108 5.54 -4.45 -22.19
N SER A 109 6.34 -5.42 -21.75
CA SER A 109 6.71 -6.56 -22.58
C SER A 109 5.43 -7.30 -22.97
N ALA A 110 5.08 -7.27 -24.26
CA ALA A 110 3.95 -7.99 -24.81
C ALA A 110 4.18 -9.50 -24.67
N ARG A 111 3.76 -10.05 -23.53
CA ARG A 111 3.74 -11.48 -23.25
C ARG A 111 2.74 -12.09 -24.24
N LYS A 112 3.23 -12.81 -25.26
CA LYS A 112 2.38 -13.73 -26.04
C LYS A 112 2.03 -14.95 -25.17
N ARG A 113 1.11 -14.73 -24.22
CA ARG A 113 0.09 -15.66 -23.74
C ARG A 113 -0.44 -16.53 -24.89
N ARG A 114 0.09 -17.74 -25.15
CA ARG A 114 -0.77 -18.77 -25.76
C ARG A 114 -1.83 -19.07 -24.71
N LEU A 115 -2.99 -18.45 -24.86
CA LEU A 115 -4.18 -18.75 -24.08
C LEU A 115 -4.58 -20.17 -24.47
N SER A 116 -4.40 -21.11 -23.55
CA SER A 116 -5.19 -22.33 -23.57
C SER A 116 -6.65 -21.91 -23.46
N THR A 117 -7.50 -22.46 -24.30
CA THR A 117 -8.96 -22.23 -24.26
C THR A 117 -9.44 -22.44 -22.83
N PRO A 118 -9.96 -21.41 -22.15
CA PRO A 118 -10.44 -21.53 -20.79
C PRO A 118 -11.67 -22.44 -20.78
N ASN A 119 -11.77 -23.26 -19.74
CA ASN A 119 -12.91 -24.13 -19.51
C ASN A 119 -14.13 -23.24 -19.20
N GLU A 120 -15.24 -23.42 -19.92
CA GLU A 120 -16.41 -22.53 -19.80
C GLU A 120 -16.92 -22.45 -18.35
N ASP A 121 -16.82 -23.56 -17.60
CA ASP A 121 -17.22 -23.64 -16.19
C ASP A 121 -16.35 -22.78 -15.26
N GLU A 122 -15.05 -22.63 -15.54
CA GLU A 122 -14.15 -21.78 -14.74
C GLU A 122 -14.40 -20.29 -15.00
N VAL A 123 -14.80 -19.95 -16.24
CA VAL A 123 -15.16 -18.57 -16.60
C VAL A 123 -16.49 -18.18 -15.96
N VAL A 124 -17.47 -19.09 -15.92
CA VAL A 124 -18.76 -18.86 -15.26
C VAL A 124 -18.58 -18.65 -13.77
N LEU A 125 -17.80 -19.50 -13.08
CA LEU A 125 -17.49 -19.35 -11.66
C LEU A 125 -16.77 -18.02 -11.36
N ALA A 126 -15.77 -17.65 -12.15
CA ALA A 126 -15.05 -16.39 -11.96
C ALA A 126 -15.94 -15.16 -12.20
N VAL A 127 -16.90 -15.25 -13.11
CA VAL A 127 -17.87 -14.17 -13.38
C VAL A 127 -18.91 -14.08 -12.26
N GLU A 128 -19.41 -15.20 -11.76
CA GLU A 128 -20.35 -15.23 -10.63
C GLU A 128 -19.71 -14.67 -9.35
N ASP A 129 -18.47 -15.07 -9.02
CA ASP A 129 -17.71 -14.52 -7.89
C ASP A 129 -17.44 -13.02 -8.07
N ALA A 130 -17.12 -12.56 -9.29
CA ALA A 130 -16.90 -11.15 -9.57
C ALA A 130 -18.20 -10.32 -9.43
N ILE A 131 -19.35 -10.86 -9.85
CA ILE A 131 -20.65 -10.21 -9.68
C ILE A 131 -21.01 -10.15 -8.20
N GLN A 132 -20.79 -11.23 -7.44
CA GLN A 132 -21.10 -11.28 -6.01
C GLN A 132 -20.16 -10.36 -5.20
N SER A 133 -18.89 -10.24 -5.61
CA SER A 133 -17.93 -9.28 -5.07
C SER A 133 -18.31 -7.83 -5.37
N ALA A 134 -18.76 -7.54 -6.59
CA ALA A 134 -19.25 -6.20 -6.95
C ALA A 134 -20.52 -5.82 -6.18
N GLU A 135 -21.45 -6.76 -6.00
CA GLU A 135 -22.65 -6.55 -5.18
C GLU A 135 -22.32 -6.34 -3.70
N ALA A 136 -21.34 -7.07 -3.15
CA ALA A 136 -20.84 -6.86 -1.79
C ALA A 136 -20.19 -5.47 -1.64
N ALA A 137 -19.39 -5.02 -2.61
CA ALA A 137 -18.79 -3.69 -2.62
C ALA A 137 -19.85 -2.57 -2.71
N ILE A 138 -20.90 -2.76 -3.53
CA ILE A 138 -22.04 -1.84 -3.62
C ILE A 138 -22.82 -1.80 -2.30
N THR A 139 -22.93 -2.93 -1.60
CA THR A 139 -23.62 -3.02 -0.30
C THR A 139 -22.85 -2.31 0.81
N VAL A 140 -21.51 -2.39 0.81
CA VAL A 140 -20.64 -1.66 1.76
C VAL A 140 -20.65 -0.15 1.50
N ALA A 141 -20.68 0.28 0.24
CA ALA A 141 -20.87 1.69 -0.11
C ALA A 141 -22.24 2.24 0.33
N HIS A 142 -23.25 1.39 0.54
CA HIS A 142 -24.57 1.76 1.08
C HIS A 142 -24.65 1.76 2.62
N THR A 143 -23.69 1.17 3.33
CA THR A 143 -23.62 1.29 4.79
C THR A 143 -23.05 2.62 5.27
N GLU A 144 -22.30 3.32 4.42
CA GLU A 144 -21.78 4.67 4.71
C GLU A 144 -22.77 5.74 4.26
N ASN A 145 -23.67 6.14 5.16
CA ASN A 145 -24.62 7.21 4.86
C ASN A 145 -23.97 8.60 5.00
N SER A 146 -23.04 8.91 4.10
CA SER A 146 -22.34 10.20 4.01
C SER A 146 -23.30 11.39 3.93
N ARG A 147 -24.49 11.20 3.35
CA ARG A 147 -25.54 12.24 3.32
C ARG A 147 -26.07 12.54 4.72
N ASP A 148 -26.31 11.52 5.54
CA ASP A 148 -26.76 11.72 6.92
C ASP A 148 -25.71 12.44 7.76
N TRP A 149 -24.42 12.10 7.59
CA TRP A 149 -23.33 12.79 8.28
C TRP A 149 -23.30 14.28 7.91
N ILE A 150 -23.34 14.59 6.61
CA ILE A 150 -23.37 15.98 6.11
C ILE A 150 -24.61 16.71 6.62
N GLN A 151 -25.78 16.06 6.65
CA GLN A 151 -27.00 16.67 7.19
C GLN A 151 -26.88 17.00 8.67
N ARG A 152 -26.38 16.07 9.51
CA ARG A 152 -26.18 16.31 10.95
C ARG A 152 -25.17 17.43 11.23
N ILE A 153 -24.07 17.45 10.48
CA ILE A 153 -23.08 18.53 10.58
C ILE A 153 -23.72 19.87 10.19
N THR A 154 -24.51 19.88 9.12
CA THR A 154 -25.20 21.09 8.65
C THR A 154 -26.23 21.59 9.68
N THR A 155 -27.04 20.70 10.26
CA THR A 155 -28.04 21.10 11.27
C THR A 155 -27.38 21.70 12.50
N VAL A 156 -26.33 21.06 13.02
CA VAL A 156 -25.58 21.58 14.17
C VAL A 156 -24.96 22.94 13.88
N LEU A 157 -24.33 23.10 12.72
CA LEU A 157 -23.74 24.39 12.32
C LEU A 157 -24.81 25.47 12.10
N CYS A 158 -26.01 25.11 11.64
CA CYS A 158 -27.13 26.05 11.46
C CYS A 158 -27.80 26.42 12.79
N GLU A 159 -27.90 25.50 13.73
CA GLU A 159 -28.48 25.70 15.06
C GLU A 159 -27.59 26.58 15.94
N GLN A 160 -26.26 26.46 15.80
CA GLN A 160 -25.32 27.43 16.37
C GLN A 160 -25.40 28.76 15.61
N THR A 161 -26.38 29.55 16.05
CA THR A 161 -26.77 30.81 15.47
C THR A 161 -25.59 31.81 15.54
N GLN A 162 -25.27 32.45 14.40
CA GLN A 162 -24.32 33.58 14.20
C GLN A 162 -22.87 33.26 13.77
N ASN A 163 -22.66 32.59 12.63
CA ASN A 163 -21.40 32.66 11.86
C ASN A 163 -20.11 32.34 12.66
N GLN A 164 -20.27 31.71 13.82
CA GLN A 164 -19.18 31.47 14.74
C GLN A 164 -18.49 30.18 14.32
N ALA A 165 -17.17 30.22 14.24
CA ALA A 165 -16.40 29.03 13.92
C ALA A 165 -16.52 28.04 15.08
N MET A 166 -16.95 26.81 14.79
CA MET A 166 -16.97 25.70 15.75
C MET A 166 -15.68 24.93 15.68
N THR A 167 -15.14 24.54 16.82
CA THR A 167 -13.97 23.66 16.85
C THR A 167 -14.39 22.22 16.58
N PHE A 168 -13.48 21.42 16.05
CA PHE A 168 -13.76 20.01 15.73
C PHE A 168 -14.25 19.22 16.96
N ALA A 169 -13.70 19.51 18.15
CA ALA A 169 -14.14 18.90 19.40
C ALA A 169 -15.60 19.23 19.72
N LEU A 170 -16.01 20.49 19.56
CA LEU A 170 -17.40 20.92 19.79
C LEU A 170 -18.36 20.30 18.77
N LEU A 171 -17.92 20.13 17.52
CA LEU A 171 -18.70 19.44 16.50
C LEU A 171 -18.87 17.95 16.81
N LEU A 172 -17.84 17.30 17.34
CA LEU A 172 -17.91 15.91 17.74
C LEU A 172 -18.92 15.68 18.87
N GLU A 173 -18.89 16.53 19.89
CA GLU A 173 -19.83 16.46 21.02
C GLU A 173 -21.28 16.70 20.61
N SER A 174 -21.51 17.61 19.66
CA SER A 174 -22.85 18.02 19.22
C SER A 174 -23.47 17.11 18.16
N THR A 175 -22.67 16.55 17.25
CA THR A 175 -23.17 15.68 16.17
C THR A 175 -23.37 14.22 16.60
N GLN A 176 -22.77 13.80 17.72
CA GLN A 176 -22.73 12.40 18.19
C GLN A 176 -22.23 11.41 17.13
N LEU A 177 -21.48 11.89 16.14
CA LEU A 177 -20.87 11.07 15.10
C LEU A 177 -19.55 10.49 15.61
N ALA A 178 -19.13 9.36 15.04
CA ALA A 178 -17.78 8.89 15.28
C ALA A 178 -16.76 9.90 14.69
N PRO A 179 -15.54 10.01 15.25
CA PRO A 179 -14.54 10.97 14.76
C PRO A 179 -14.25 10.83 13.25
N ILE A 180 -14.25 9.60 12.73
CA ILE A 180 -14.03 9.32 11.31
C ILE A 180 -15.23 9.78 10.46
N GLU A 181 -16.46 9.52 10.90
CA GLU A 181 -17.67 9.94 10.19
C GLU A 181 -17.75 11.46 10.13
N LEU A 182 -17.38 12.15 11.21
CA LEU A 182 -17.29 13.61 11.24
C LEU A 182 -16.19 14.11 10.29
N TRP A 183 -15.01 13.51 10.32
CA TRP A 183 -13.89 13.90 9.45
C TRP A 183 -14.21 13.68 7.96
N LEU A 184 -14.71 12.51 7.59
CA LEU A 184 -15.15 12.19 6.23
C LEU A 184 -16.33 13.07 5.82
N GLY A 185 -17.29 13.28 6.73
CA GLY A 185 -18.40 14.21 6.52
C GLY A 185 -17.90 15.61 6.16
N LEU A 186 -16.92 16.13 6.93
CA LEU A 186 -16.28 17.43 6.70
C LEU A 186 -15.51 17.52 5.38
N LEU A 187 -14.83 16.45 4.97
CA LEU A 187 -14.12 16.41 3.69
C LEU A 187 -15.08 16.32 2.50
N LEU A 188 -16.10 15.48 2.60
CA LEU A 188 -17.07 15.25 1.53
C LEU A 188 -17.99 16.46 1.31
N GLY A 189 -18.35 17.18 2.37
CA GLY A 189 -19.18 18.38 2.29
C GLY A 189 -18.42 19.71 2.23
N HIS A 190 -17.15 19.71 1.81
CA HIS A 190 -16.27 20.89 1.74
C HIS A 190 -16.87 22.13 1.05
N ASP A 191 -17.87 21.97 0.19
CA ASP A 191 -18.57 23.08 -0.45
C ASP A 191 -19.42 23.92 0.52
N ARG A 192 -19.83 23.35 1.65
CA ARG A 192 -20.82 23.93 2.59
C ARG A 192 -20.20 24.67 3.76
N TRP A 193 -18.91 24.47 4.03
CA TRP A 193 -18.20 25.07 5.15
C TRP A 193 -16.76 25.43 4.79
N LEU A 194 -16.15 26.24 5.63
CA LEU A 194 -14.75 26.63 5.55
C LEU A 194 -14.01 26.01 6.74
N LEU A 195 -13.01 25.20 6.43
CA LEU A 195 -12.08 24.62 7.39
C LEU A 195 -10.91 25.59 7.57
N GLN A 196 -10.59 25.95 8.81
CA GLN A 196 -9.43 26.75 9.16
C GLN A 196 -8.57 25.99 10.16
N GLN A 197 -7.28 25.92 9.87
CA GLN A 197 -6.26 25.29 10.72
C GLN A 197 -5.00 26.16 10.64
N GLU A 198 -4.53 26.67 11.76
CA GLU A 198 -3.38 27.60 11.81
C GLU A 198 -2.03 26.89 11.70
N CYS A 199 -1.93 25.67 12.22
CA CYS A 199 -0.73 24.86 12.21
C CYS A 199 -1.05 23.38 12.01
N PHE A 200 -0.08 22.61 11.54
CA PHE A 200 -0.25 21.18 11.32
C PHE A 200 -0.57 20.47 12.65
N TYR A 201 -1.62 19.63 12.66
CA TYR A 201 -2.23 19.04 13.87
C TYR A 201 -2.76 20.05 14.91
N GLY A 202 -2.87 21.32 14.53
CA GLY A 202 -3.55 22.33 15.33
C GLY A 202 -5.06 22.15 15.32
N GLU A 203 -5.72 22.94 16.16
CA GLU A 203 -7.17 22.95 16.27
C GLU A 203 -7.82 23.29 14.92
N VAL A 204 -8.76 22.43 14.50
CA VAL A 204 -9.54 22.62 13.29
C VAL A 204 -10.81 23.35 13.67
N SER A 205 -11.05 24.50 13.04
CA SER A 205 -12.28 25.25 13.18
C SER A 205 -13.07 25.23 11.87
N VAL A 206 -14.39 25.09 11.99
CA VAL A 206 -15.33 24.89 10.90
C VAL A 206 -16.39 25.97 11.00
N ARG A 207 -16.60 26.72 9.91
CA ARG A 207 -17.66 27.73 9.82
C ARG A 207 -18.51 27.49 8.58
N LEU A 208 -19.81 27.74 8.65
CA LEU A 208 -20.67 27.68 7.47
C LEU A 208 -20.17 28.65 6.40
N ARG A 209 -20.17 28.19 5.14
CA ARG A 209 -19.88 29.05 4.00
C ARG A 209 -21.13 29.89 3.75
N THR A 210 -21.01 31.19 3.96
CA THR A 210 -22.06 32.13 3.56
C THR A 210 -22.10 32.19 2.03
N PRO A 211 -23.31 32.22 1.42
CA PRO A 211 -23.46 32.30 -0.03
C PRO A 211 -22.91 33.61 -0.61
#